data_AF-A0A3D4D001-F1
#
_entry.id   AF-A0A3D4D001-F1
#
_cell.length_a   1.000
_cell.length_b   1.000
_cell.length_c   1.000
_cell.angle_alpha   90.00
_cell.angle_beta   90.00
_cell.angle_gamma   90.00
#
_symmetry.space_group_name_H-M   'P 1'
#
loop_
_entity.id
_entity.type
_entity.pdbx_description
1 polymer ?
#
loop_
_entity_poly.entity_id
_entity_poly.type
_entity_poly.pdbx_seq_one_letter_code
_entity_poly.pdbx_strand_id
1 'polypeptide(L)' 'GYREWADQQGRKVFARLTRYKSGQLILVEPDGRKIRASESRLSDADRTWIAAERAKRDN' A
#
# COMPACT_ATOMS: atom_id res chain seq x y z
N GLY A 1 4.79 -3.21 -8.45
CA GLY A 1 6.21 -2.83 -8.27
C GLY A 1 6.43 -2.24 -6.88
N TYR A 2 7.68 -1.90 -6.54
CA TYR A 2 7.98 -1.07 -5.37
C TYR A 2 7.53 0.37 -5.64
N ARG A 3 7.01 1.05 -4.62
CA ARG A 3 6.64 2.46 -4.68
C ARG A 3 6.80 3.11 -3.31
N GLU A 4 6.83 4.43 -3.30
CA GLU A 4 6.64 5.19 -2.06
C GLU A 4 5.16 5.17 -1.66
N TRP A 5 4.91 4.90 -0.39
CA TRP A 5 3.61 5.00 0.26
C TRP A 5 3.69 6.07 1.32
N ALA A 6 2.67 6.91 1.41
CA ALA A 6 2.53 7.92 2.44
C ALA A 6 1.31 7.63 3.31
N ASP A 7 1.45 7.85 4.61
CA ASP A 7 0.31 7.85 5.52
C ASP A 7 -0.26 9.27 5.72
N GLN A 8 -1.39 9.36 6.42
CA GLN A 8 -2.03 10.64 6.73
C GLN A 8 -1.18 11.56 7.63
N GLN A 9 -0.13 11.02 8.27
CA GLN A 9 0.80 11.76 9.12
C GLN A 9 2.05 12.21 8.36
N GLY A 10 2.12 11.96 7.04
CA GLY A 10 3.26 12.31 6.19
C GLY A 10 4.45 11.35 6.31
N ARG A 11 4.30 10.22 7.02
CA ARG A 11 5.33 9.18 7.06
C ARG A 11 5.36 8.45 5.73
N LYS A 12 6.55 8.29 5.18
CA LYS A 12 6.77 7.67 3.89
C LYS A 12 7.52 6.36 4.04
N VAL A 13 7.11 5.33 3.30
CA VAL A 13 7.80 4.04 3.25
C VAL A 13 7.95 3.60 1.80
N PHE A 14 9.11 3.05 1.43
CA PHE A 14 9.34 2.53 0.09
C PHE A 14 9.13 1.02 0.08
N ALA A 15 8.01 0.57 -0.45
CA ALA A 15 7.61 -0.84 -0.36
C ALA A 15 6.74 -1.27 -1.55
N ARG A 16 6.68 -2.58 -1.80
CA ARG A 16 5.72 -3.17 -2.75
C ARG A 16 4.52 -3.73 -2.01
N LEU A 17 3.33 -3.56 -2.59
CA LEU A 17 2.13 -4.22 -2.09
C LEU A 17 2.15 -5.70 -2.46
N THR A 18 2.19 -6.57 -1.45
CA THR A 18 2.18 -8.03 -1.64
C THR A 18 0.82 -8.64 -1.39
N ARG A 19 0.04 -8.09 -0.45
CA ARG A 19 -1.30 -8.58 -0.14
C ARG A 19 -2.19 -7.44 0.31
N TYR A 20 -3.44 -7.48 -0.13
CA TYR A 20 -4.51 -6.62 0.34
C TYR A 20 -5.70 -7.51 0.72
N LYS A 21 -6.24 -7.35 1.93
CA LYS A 21 -7.43 -8.09 2.38
C LYS A 21 -8.20 -7.25 3.40
N SER A 22 -9.47 -6.99 3.14
CA SER A 22 -10.39 -6.33 4.09
C SER A 22 -9.82 -5.01 4.66
N GLY A 23 -9.26 -4.15 3.80
CA GLY A 23 -8.66 -2.88 4.21
C GLY A 23 -7.28 -2.98 4.87
N GLN A 24 -6.73 -4.18 5.07
CA GLN A 24 -5.34 -4.38 5.51
C GLN A 24 -4.41 -4.63 4.33
N LEU A 25 -3.22 -4.01 4.40
CA LEU A 25 -2.15 -4.12 3.42
C LEU A 25 -0.91 -4.75 4.04
N ILE A 26 -0.32 -5.70 3.31
CA ILE A 26 1.02 -6.21 3.57
C ILE A 26 1.96 -5.59 2.54
N LEU A 27 2.74 -4.64 3.02
CA LEU A 27 3.81 -3.99 2.27
C LEU A 27 5.13 -4.72 2.56
N VAL A 28 5.96 -4.88 1.55
CA VAL A 28 7.30 -5.47 1.70
C VAL A 28 8.32 -4.48 1.19
N GLU A 29 9.23 -4.07 2.07
CA GLU A 29 10.36 -3.20 1.74
C GLU A 29 11.44 -3.99 0.97
N PRO A 30 12.38 -3.31 0.27
CA PRO A 30 13.42 -3.99 -0.51
C PRO A 30 14.33 -4.90 0.31
N ASP A 31 14.50 -4.59 1.60
CA ASP A 31 15.25 -5.39 2.58
C ASP A 31 14.50 -6.68 3.01
N GLY A 32 13.27 -6.89 2.53
CA GLY A 32 12.41 -8.00 2.88
C GLY A 32 11.54 -7.76 4.12
N ARG A 33 11.64 -6.58 4.76
CA ARG A 33 10.83 -6.25 5.93
C ARG A 33 9.37 -6.12 5.55
N LYS A 34 8.50 -6.77 6.33
CA LYS A 34 7.05 -6.76 6.13
C LYS A 34 6.42 -5.71 7.02
N ILE A 35 5.75 -4.73 6.42
CA ILE A 35 4.97 -3.71 7.11
C ILE A 35 3.49 -4.03 6.94
N ARG A 36 2.77 -4.01 8.06
CA ARG A 36 1.30 -4.02 8.06
C ARG A 36 0.81 -2.59 8.06
N ALA A 37 0.09 -2.21 7.01
CA ALA A 37 -0.57 -0.92 6.90
C ALA A 37 -2.09 -1.10 6.81
N SER A 38 -2.84 -0.08 7.20
CA SER A 38 -4.29 -0.02 7.06
C SER A 38 -4.62 1.00 6.00
N GLU A 39 -5.52 0.66 5.08
CA GLU A 39 -5.95 1.54 3.99
C GLU A 39 -6.48 2.87 4.54
N SER A 40 -7.25 2.80 5.63
CA SER A 40 -7.79 3.94 6.37
C SER A 40 -6.76 4.88 6.98
N ARG A 41 -5.47 4.50 7.00
CA ARG A 41 -4.37 5.34 7.49
C ARG A 41 -3.45 5.83 6.38
N LEU A 42 -3.62 5.30 5.16
CA LEU A 42 -2.87 5.77 3.99
C LEU A 42 -3.41 7.12 3.52
N SER A 43 -2.56 7.85 2.79
CA SER A 43 -2.92 9.06 2.07
C SER A 43 -4.03 8.78 1.05
N ASP A 44 -4.81 9.81 0.70
CA ASP A 44 -5.89 9.67 -0.28
C ASP A 44 -5.37 9.27 -1.67
N ALA A 45 -4.16 9.73 -2.01
CA ALA A 45 -3.48 9.35 -3.25
C ALA A 45 -3.16 7.84 -3.28
N ASP A 46 -2.66 7.28 -2.18
CA ASP A 46 -2.35 5.86 -2.09
C ASP A 46 -3.61 4.99 -2.08
N ARG A 47 -4.68 5.42 -1.40
CA ARG A 47 -5.98 4.74 -1.46
C ARG A 47 -6.52 4.66 -2.87
N THR A 48 -6.50 5.79 -3.58
CA THR A 48 -6.95 5.88 -4.97
C THR A 48 -6.14 4.93 -5.86
N TRP A 49 -4.83 4.87 -5.64
CA TRP A 49 -3.98 3.94 -6.39
C TRP A 49 -4.30 2.47 -6.07
N ILE A 50 -4.53 2.10 -4.80
CA ILE A 50 -4.92 0.73 -4.44
C ILE A 50 -6.20 0.33 -5.15
N ALA A 51 -7.19 1.23 -5.20
CA ALA A 51 -8.45 0.98 -5.91
C ALA A 51 -8.22 0.73 -7.41
N ALA A 52 -7.36 1.53 -8.06
CA ALA A 52 -7.00 1.35 -9.46
C ALA A 52 -6.19 0.07 -9.72
N GLU A 53 -5.22 -0.24 -8.85
CA GLU A 53 -4.42 -1.47 -8.91
C GLU A 53 -5.29 -2.72 -8.74
N ARG A 54 -6.31 -2.66 -7.88
CA ARG A 54 -7.30 -3.73 -7.75
C ARG A 54 -8.13 -3.90 -9.02
N ALA A 55 -8.65 -2.82 -9.57
CA ALA A 55 -9.43 -2.86 -10.82
C ALA A 55 -8.62 -3.46 -11.98
N LYS A 56 -7.30 -3.27 -12.01
CA LYS A 56 -6.40 -3.90 -12.99
C LYS A 56 -6.16 -5.40 -12.77
N ARG A 57 -6.32 -5.91 -11.55
CA ARG A 57 -6.08 -7.32 -11.20
C ARG A 57 -7.33 -8.19 -11.27
N ASP A 58 -8.51 -7.57 -11.18
CA ASP A 58 -9.81 -8.24 -11.33
C ASP A 58 -10.21 -8.43 -12.81
N ASN A 59 -9.35 -8.04 -13.77
CA ASN A 59 -9.58 -8.08 -15.22
C ASN A 59 -8.48 -8.92 -15.89
#